data_AF-A0A8T7H747-F1
#
_entry.id   AF-A0A8T7H747-F1
#
_cell.length_a   1.000
_cell.length_b   1.000
_cell.length_c   1.000
_cell.angle_alpha   90.00
_cell.angle_beta   90.00
_cell.angle_gamma   90.00
#
_symmetry.space_group_name_H-M   'P 1'
#
loop_
_entity.id
_entity.type
_entity.pdbx_description
1 polymer ?
#
loop_
_entity_poly.entity_id
_entity_poly.type
_entity_poly.pdbx_seq_one_letter_code
_entity_poly.pdbx_strand_id
1 'polypeptide(L)'
;MCGRAVDKRQVKTVFVEGALLRVCNDCYSKIMIRKGAKVSIEQSRGPAARRSDIVKPVLRQRRSSVSRAVTVARRSRASRSYERYELVEDFAERVRRARERLGWSTRVLAMKVKESETTIKRIESGRLRPTIDLARRLEEVLGVKLLVPAIDEEIFSDSKGVKGVGVTLGEIVNIRED
;
A
#
# COMPACT_ATOMS: atom_id res chain seq x y z
N MET A 1 -5.90 28.70 -35.05
CA MET A 1 -4.69 27.86 -35.19
C MET A 1 -3.74 28.51 -36.21
N CYS A 2 -2.49 28.05 -36.30
CA CYS A 2 -1.40 28.73 -36.99
C CYS A 2 -0.97 28.10 -38.33
N GLY A 3 -1.56 26.96 -38.75
CA GLY A 3 -1.36 26.35 -40.08
C GLY A 3 0.03 25.75 -40.37
N ARG A 4 1.00 25.85 -39.45
CA ARG A 4 2.37 25.35 -39.62
C ARG A 4 2.43 23.81 -39.58
N ALA A 5 3.20 23.21 -40.50
CA ALA A 5 3.51 21.79 -40.48
C ALA A 5 4.31 21.43 -39.22
N VAL A 6 3.90 20.37 -38.52
CA VAL A 6 4.53 19.93 -37.28
C VAL A 6 4.81 18.44 -37.28
N ASP A 7 5.96 18.07 -36.75
CA ASP A 7 6.36 16.68 -36.60
C ASP A 7 5.48 15.95 -35.60
N LYS A 8 5.16 14.68 -35.91
CA LYS A 8 4.33 13.80 -35.08
C LYS A 8 4.83 13.66 -33.63
N ARG A 9 6.11 13.97 -33.37
CA ARG A 9 6.77 13.90 -32.05
C ARG A 9 6.59 15.16 -31.20
N GLN A 10 6.21 16.30 -31.78
CA GLN A 10 6.16 17.60 -31.09
C GLN A 10 4.75 18.20 -31.04
N VAL A 11 3.73 17.36 -31.02
CA VAL A 11 2.33 17.80 -30.95
C VAL A 11 1.73 17.51 -29.58
N LYS A 12 0.93 18.46 -29.09
CA LYS A 12 0.15 18.34 -27.85
C LYS A 12 -1.33 18.25 -28.20
N THR A 13 -2.06 17.46 -27.44
CA THR A 13 -3.50 17.29 -27.61
C THR A 13 -4.23 18.25 -26.68
N VAL A 14 -5.17 19.03 -27.21
CA VAL A 14 -6.01 19.97 -26.46
C VAL A 14 -7.47 19.79 -26.83
N PHE A 15 -8.35 19.98 -25.86
CA PHE A 15 -9.79 19.94 -26.07
C PHE A 15 -10.35 21.35 -26.12
N VAL A 16 -10.90 21.75 -27.26
CA VAL A 16 -11.45 23.10 -27.46
C VAL A 16 -12.82 22.97 -28.11
N GLU A 17 -13.86 23.51 -27.47
CA GLU A 17 -15.22 23.62 -28.01
C GLU A 17 -15.80 22.29 -28.54
N GLY A 18 -15.56 21.19 -27.79
CA GLY A 18 -16.09 19.87 -28.13
C GLY A 18 -15.21 19.02 -29.05
N ALA A 19 -14.12 19.57 -29.58
CA ALA A 19 -13.21 18.88 -30.48
C ALA A 19 -11.83 18.61 -29.85
N LEU A 20 -11.30 17.42 -30.08
CA LEU A 20 -9.95 17.03 -29.69
C LEU A 20 -8.97 17.36 -30.82
N LEU A 21 -8.06 18.29 -30.54
CA LEU A 21 -7.17 18.89 -31.54
C LEU A 21 -5.70 18.64 -31.18
N ARG A 22 -4.89 18.27 -32.18
CA ARG A 22 -3.44 18.15 -32.04
C ARG A 22 -2.79 19.43 -32.53
N VAL A 23 -2.12 20.15 -31.64
CA VAL A 23 -1.53 21.46 -31.90
C VAL A 23 -0.04 21.47 -31.58
N CYS A 24 0.70 22.36 -32.24
CA CYS A 24 2.10 22.62 -31.91
C CYS A 24 2.23 23.29 -30.53
N ASN A 25 3.45 23.33 -29.98
CA ASN A 25 3.73 23.98 -28.69
C ASN A 25 3.32 25.46 -28.67
N ASP A 26 3.54 26.20 -29.75
CA ASP A 26 3.20 27.63 -29.83
C ASP A 26 1.67 27.84 -29.84
N CYS A 27 0.96 27.03 -30.62
CA CYS A 27 -0.49 27.07 -30.70
C CYS A 27 -1.13 26.57 -29.38
N TYR A 28 -0.51 25.60 -28.68
CA TYR A 28 -0.90 25.18 -27.34
C TYR A 28 -0.83 26.35 -26.34
N SER A 29 0.32 27.03 -26.26
CA SER A 29 0.51 28.16 -25.34
C SER A 29 -0.48 29.31 -25.62
N LYS A 30 -0.76 29.60 -26.90
CA LYS A 30 -1.74 30.62 -27.28
C LYS A 30 -3.19 30.26 -26.89
N ILE A 31 -3.56 28.98 -26.97
CA ILE A 31 -4.88 28.49 -26.55
C ILE A 31 -5.01 28.56 -25.02
N MET A 32 -3.94 28.22 -24.30
CA MET A 32 -3.90 28.26 -22.84
C MET A 32 -4.06 29.67 -22.26
N ILE A 33 -3.35 30.64 -22.83
CA ILE A 33 -3.37 32.04 -22.35
C ILE A 33 -4.74 32.70 -22.57
N ARG A 34 -5.46 32.33 -23.65
CA ARG A 34 -6.73 32.99 -24.02
C ARG A 34 -7.98 32.40 -23.36
N LYS A 35 -7.99 31.13 -22.95
CA LYS A 35 -9.22 30.47 -22.51
C LYS A 35 -9.22 29.91 -21.09
N GLY A 36 -8.19 30.17 -20.26
CA GLY A 36 -8.17 29.74 -18.84
C GLY A 36 -8.57 28.27 -18.63
N ALA A 37 -8.32 27.42 -19.63
CA ALA A 37 -8.98 26.13 -19.76
C ALA A 37 -8.17 25.06 -19.02
N LYS A 38 -8.82 24.43 -18.04
CA LYS A 38 -8.33 23.27 -17.30
C LYS A 38 -7.97 22.16 -18.29
N VAL A 39 -6.69 21.86 -18.47
CA VAL A 39 -6.23 20.71 -19.24
C VAL A 39 -5.99 19.56 -18.29
N SER A 40 -6.88 18.58 -18.34
CA SER A 40 -6.68 17.24 -17.81
C SER A 40 -5.63 16.53 -18.69
N ILE A 41 -4.38 16.55 -18.23
CA ILE A 41 -3.32 15.72 -18.80
C ILE A 41 -3.60 14.30 -18.32
N GLU A 42 -4.38 13.52 -19.06
CA GLU A 42 -4.38 12.07 -18.90
C GLU A 42 -3.04 11.56 -19.41
N GLN A 43 -2.12 11.31 -18.48
CA GLN A 43 -0.91 10.55 -18.70
C GLN A 43 -1.29 9.10 -19.01
N SER A 44 -1.70 8.85 -20.25
CA SER A 44 -1.76 7.50 -20.81
C SER A 44 -0.34 6.94 -20.88
N ARG A 45 0.06 6.22 -19.83
CA ARG A 45 1.20 5.29 -19.82
C ARG A 45 0.92 4.19 -20.85
N GLY A 46 1.35 4.41 -22.10
CA GLY A 46 1.44 3.38 -23.13
C GLY A 46 2.78 2.64 -23.07
N PRO A 47 2.84 1.36 -23.49
CA PRO A 47 3.96 0.46 -23.21
C PRO A 47 5.17 0.77 -24.10
N ALA A 48 6.35 0.74 -23.50
CA ALA A 48 7.62 0.80 -24.21
C ALA A 48 7.82 -0.49 -25.01
N ALA A 49 7.71 -0.40 -26.34
CA ALA A 49 8.11 -1.45 -27.26
C ALA A 49 9.06 -0.89 -28.33
N ARG A 50 10.16 -1.62 -28.50
CA ARG A 50 11.07 -1.70 -29.66
C ARG A 50 12.15 -0.63 -29.78
N ARG A 51 13.36 -1.02 -29.40
CA ARG A 51 14.52 -0.95 -30.32
C ARG A 51 15.25 -2.29 -30.33
N SER A 52 15.51 -2.71 -31.54
CA SER A 52 16.13 -3.93 -32.00
C SER A 52 17.66 -3.83 -31.92
N ASP A 53 18.29 -4.97 -32.21
CA ASP A 53 19.69 -5.13 -32.63
C ASP A 53 20.72 -5.27 -31.50
N ILE A 54 21.06 -6.52 -31.18
CA ILE A 54 22.42 -7.08 -31.29
C ILE A 54 22.33 -8.60 -31.06
N VAL A 55 22.63 -9.36 -32.10
CA VAL A 55 22.74 -10.82 -32.13
C VAL A 55 23.92 -11.26 -31.25
N LYS A 56 23.72 -12.28 -30.40
CA LYS A 56 24.82 -13.05 -29.79
C LYS A 56 24.58 -14.55 -29.95
N PRO A 57 25.63 -15.35 -30.19
CA PRO A 57 25.53 -16.64 -30.85
C PRO A 57 25.08 -17.76 -29.92
N VAL A 58 24.45 -18.75 -30.56
CA VAL A 58 24.02 -20.04 -30.01
C VAL A 58 25.24 -20.84 -29.56
N LEU A 59 25.34 -21.13 -28.26
CA LEU A 59 26.02 -22.32 -27.78
C LEU A 59 25.00 -23.21 -27.08
N ARG A 60 24.76 -24.33 -27.76
CA ARG A 60 23.81 -25.37 -27.47
C ARG A 60 24.53 -26.37 -26.57
N GLN A 61 24.17 -26.44 -25.29
CA GLN A 61 24.50 -27.62 -24.50
C GLN A 61 23.36 -27.99 -23.56
N ARG A 62 22.51 -28.89 -24.09
CA ARG A 62 21.71 -29.79 -23.29
C ARG A 62 22.65 -30.63 -22.43
N ARG A 63 22.50 -30.55 -21.11
CA ARG A 63 22.70 -31.70 -20.24
C ARG A 63 21.49 -31.82 -19.31
N SER A 64 20.64 -32.76 -19.68
CA SER A 64 19.69 -33.42 -18.81
C SER A 64 20.45 -34.11 -17.68
N SER A 65 20.18 -33.72 -16.44
CA SER A 65 20.40 -34.55 -15.26
C SER A 65 19.33 -34.25 -14.23
N VAL A 66 18.23 -35.00 -14.35
CA VAL A 66 17.65 -35.81 -13.26
C VAL A 66 17.43 -35.09 -11.92
N SER A 67 16.15 -34.76 -11.70
CA SER A 67 15.41 -34.81 -10.43
C SER A 67 16.02 -34.16 -9.18
N ARG A 68 15.44 -33.00 -8.83
CA ARG A 68 14.72 -32.84 -7.56
C ARG A 68 13.76 -31.68 -7.71
N ALA A 69 12.58 -31.97 -8.25
CA ALA A 69 11.43 -31.08 -8.11
C ALA A 69 11.08 -31.08 -6.63
N VAL A 70 11.73 -30.20 -5.86
CA VAL A 70 11.15 -29.74 -4.60
C VAL A 70 9.87 -29.06 -5.03
N THR A 71 8.76 -29.80 -4.89
CA THR A 71 7.44 -29.24 -4.80
C THR A 71 7.50 -28.25 -3.66
N VAL A 72 7.92 -27.01 -3.97
CA VAL A 72 7.54 -25.86 -3.20
C VAL A 72 6.04 -25.87 -3.35
N ALA A 73 5.41 -26.54 -2.37
CA ALA A 73 4.00 -26.45 -2.11
C ALA A 73 3.72 -24.97 -2.31
N ARG A 74 2.99 -24.69 -3.41
CA ARG A 74 2.31 -23.43 -3.58
C ARG A 74 1.47 -23.39 -2.33
N ARG A 75 2.02 -22.80 -1.25
CA ARG A 75 1.27 -22.35 -0.10
C ARG A 75 0.13 -21.65 -0.79
N SER A 76 -1.00 -22.31 -0.63
CA SER A 76 -2.25 -21.95 -1.23
C SER A 76 -2.26 -20.43 -1.23
N ARG A 77 -2.69 -19.86 -2.36
CA ARG A 77 -3.39 -18.59 -2.33
C ARG A 77 -4.57 -18.82 -1.39
N ALA A 78 -4.28 -18.95 -0.09
CA ALA A 78 -5.17 -19.07 1.02
C ALA A 78 -6.12 -17.96 0.70
N SER A 79 -7.34 -18.42 0.44
CA SER A 79 -8.50 -17.64 0.09
C SER A 79 -8.21 -16.20 0.41
N ARG A 80 -8.10 -15.34 -0.61
CA ARG A 80 -8.39 -13.92 -0.39
C ARG A 80 -9.87 -13.91 -0.01
N SER A 81 -10.16 -14.37 1.20
CA SER A 81 -11.32 -13.98 1.96
C SER A 81 -11.37 -12.49 1.73
N TYR A 82 -12.50 -12.02 1.26
CA TYR A 82 -12.84 -10.62 1.39
C TYR A 82 -12.98 -10.36 2.90
N GLU A 83 -11.87 -10.48 3.65
CA GLU A 83 -11.74 -10.00 5.00
C GLU A 83 -11.90 -8.49 4.85
N ARG A 84 -13.11 -8.05 5.14
CA ARG A 84 -13.44 -6.65 5.30
C ARG A 84 -12.62 -6.20 6.50
N TYR A 85 -11.46 -5.63 6.26
CA TYR A 85 -10.64 -5.07 7.33
C TYR A 85 -11.28 -3.79 7.82
N GLU A 86 -11.53 -3.72 9.13
CA GLU A 86 -12.04 -2.53 9.79
C GLU A 86 -10.93 -1.85 10.58
N LEU A 87 -10.93 -0.51 10.51
CA LEU A 87 -9.99 0.32 11.26
C LEU A 87 -10.48 0.44 12.70
N VAL A 88 -9.61 0.11 13.65
CA VAL A 88 -9.89 0.24 15.09
C VAL A 88 -10.18 1.70 15.45
N GLU A 89 -11.13 1.95 16.35
CA GLU A 89 -11.51 3.30 16.80
C GLU A 89 -10.33 4.05 17.46
N ASP A 90 -9.50 3.35 18.24
CA ASP A 90 -8.30 3.88 18.90
C ASP A 90 -7.08 4.06 17.99
N PHE A 91 -7.24 4.09 16.67
CA PHE A 91 -6.10 4.16 15.73
C PHE A 91 -5.19 5.37 16.00
N ALA A 92 -5.78 6.52 16.36
CA ALA A 92 -5.05 7.76 16.59
C ALA A 92 -4.05 7.62 17.75
N GLU A 93 -4.50 7.08 18.87
CA GLU A 93 -3.67 6.88 20.06
C GLU A 93 -2.63 5.77 19.83
N ARG A 94 -3.02 4.67 19.16
CA ARG A 94 -2.08 3.59 18.81
C ARG A 94 -0.93 4.09 17.94
N VAL A 95 -1.21 4.90 16.92
CA VAL A 95 -0.19 5.50 16.05
C VAL A 95 0.73 6.41 16.85
N ARG A 96 0.17 7.27 17.70
CA ARG A 96 0.94 8.20 18.54
C ARG A 96 1.88 7.46 19.49
N ARG A 97 1.35 6.51 20.26
CA ARG A 97 2.14 5.70 21.20
C ARG A 97 3.22 4.89 20.48
N ALA A 98 2.90 4.34 19.31
CA ALA A 98 3.88 3.60 18.52
C ALA A 98 5.00 4.49 18.00
N ARG A 99 4.67 5.70 17.52
CA ARG A 99 5.65 6.69 17.09
C ARG A 99 6.56 7.12 18.25
N GLU A 100 5.99 7.38 19.42
CA GLU A 100 6.74 7.80 20.62
C GLU A 100 7.66 6.70 21.13
N ARG A 101 7.21 5.44 21.14
CA ARG A 101 8.04 4.28 21.48
C ARG A 101 9.25 4.12 20.56
N LEU A 102 9.12 4.51 19.29
CA LEU A 102 10.22 4.50 18.31
C LEU A 102 11.08 5.77 18.36
N GLY A 103 10.69 6.78 19.15
CA GLY A 103 11.40 8.06 19.24
C GLY A 103 11.34 8.88 17.93
N TRP A 104 10.35 8.63 17.06
CA TRP A 104 10.28 9.30 15.76
C TRP A 104 9.53 10.62 15.84
N SER A 105 10.02 11.62 15.11
CA SER A 105 9.24 12.84 14.86
C SER A 105 8.13 12.56 13.85
N THR A 106 7.06 13.36 13.88
CA THR A 106 5.94 13.21 12.94
C THR A 106 6.39 13.31 11.48
N ARG A 107 7.40 14.14 11.19
CA ARG A 107 8.03 14.27 9.87
C ARG A 107 8.72 12.98 9.43
N VAL A 108 9.44 12.31 10.33
CA VAL A 108 10.12 11.03 10.02
C VAL A 108 9.11 9.94 9.71
N LEU A 109 8.03 9.84 10.49
CA LEU A 109 6.94 8.90 10.23
C LEU A 109 6.29 9.16 8.86
N ALA A 110 6.00 10.42 8.55
CA ALA A 110 5.43 10.83 7.27
C ALA A 110 6.31 10.40 6.08
N MET A 111 7.64 10.62 6.17
CA MET A 111 8.59 10.19 5.14
C MET A 111 8.62 8.67 4.96
N LYS A 112 8.57 7.90 6.05
CA LYS A 112 8.56 6.42 6.00
C LYS A 112 7.30 5.86 5.36
N VAL A 113 6.15 6.46 5.67
CA VAL A 113 4.82 6.04 5.16
C VAL A 113 4.53 6.62 3.77
N LYS A 114 5.38 7.53 3.26
CA LYS A 114 5.25 8.26 1.99
C LYS A 114 4.01 9.15 1.95
N GLU A 115 3.69 9.77 3.07
CA GLU A 115 2.57 10.71 3.20
C GLU A 115 3.05 12.08 3.66
N SER A 116 2.15 13.06 3.61
CA SER A 116 2.45 14.41 4.12
C SER A 116 2.42 14.46 5.65
N GLU A 117 3.26 15.32 6.25
CA GLU A 117 3.29 15.51 7.71
C GLU A 117 1.93 16.00 8.25
N THR A 118 1.23 16.84 7.49
CA THR A 118 -0.10 17.33 7.86
C THR A 118 -1.13 16.21 7.86
N THR A 119 -1.06 15.27 6.91
CA THR A 119 -1.90 14.05 6.90
C THR A 119 -1.67 13.24 8.17
N ILE A 120 -0.41 12.95 8.53
CA ILE A 120 -0.10 12.18 9.75
C ILE A 120 -0.57 12.91 11.01
N LYS A 121 -0.37 14.23 11.13
CA LYS A 121 -0.89 15.02 12.27
C LYS A 121 -2.42 14.92 12.40
N ARG A 122 -3.14 14.93 11.28
CA ARG A 122 -4.60 14.78 11.26
C ARG A 122 -5.04 13.36 11.66
N ILE A 123 -4.26 12.35 11.32
CA ILE A 123 -4.49 10.95 11.74
C ILE A 123 -4.22 10.79 13.24
N GLU A 124 -3.10 11.30 13.75
CA GLU A 124 -2.75 11.26 15.19
C GLU A 124 -3.74 12.05 16.07
N SER A 125 -4.44 13.04 15.50
CA SER A 125 -5.50 13.79 16.19
C SER A 125 -6.91 13.22 15.97
N GLY A 126 -7.05 12.10 15.25
CA GLY A 126 -8.35 11.48 14.96
C GLY A 126 -9.24 12.23 13.97
N ARG A 127 -8.80 13.40 13.46
CA ARG A 127 -9.57 14.23 12.51
C ARG A 127 -9.64 13.65 11.10
N LEU A 128 -8.77 12.70 10.76
CA LEU A 128 -8.72 12.06 9.47
C LEU A 128 -8.64 10.54 9.64
N ARG A 129 -9.64 9.83 9.12
CA ARG A 129 -9.63 8.38 9.04
C ARG A 129 -8.73 7.95 7.86
N PRO A 130 -7.65 7.18 8.09
CA PRO A 130 -6.81 6.68 7.00
C PRO A 130 -7.59 5.69 6.12
N THR A 131 -7.19 5.60 4.85
CA THR A 131 -7.64 4.52 3.96
C THR A 131 -7.02 3.19 4.42
N ILE A 132 -7.62 2.05 4.05
CA ILE A 132 -7.12 0.71 4.43
C ILE A 132 -5.66 0.52 3.97
N ASP A 133 -5.32 1.03 2.79
CA ASP A 133 -3.96 0.99 2.24
C ASP A 133 -2.96 1.80 3.10
N LEU A 134 -3.37 2.99 3.54
CA LEU A 134 -2.54 3.82 4.43
C LEU A 134 -2.41 3.21 5.83
N ALA A 135 -3.51 2.65 6.36
CA ALA A 135 -3.49 1.94 7.64
C ALA A 135 -2.52 0.76 7.59
N ARG A 136 -2.55 -0.04 6.52
CA ARG A 136 -1.61 -1.15 6.31
C ARG A 136 -0.15 -0.69 6.28
N ARG A 137 0.15 0.40 5.56
CA ARG A 137 1.50 0.99 5.56
C ARG A 137 1.93 1.43 6.97
N LEU A 138 1.01 2.01 7.73
CA LEU A 138 1.27 2.40 9.12
C LEU A 138 1.55 1.18 10.00
N GLU A 139 0.81 0.08 9.84
CA GLU A 139 1.06 -1.18 10.55
C GLU A 139 2.45 -1.74 10.25
N GLU A 140 2.85 -1.77 8.97
CA GLU A 140 4.16 -2.26 8.54
C GLU A 140 5.31 -1.43 9.11
N VAL A 141 5.16 -0.10 9.10
CA VAL A 141 6.19 0.84 9.54
C VAL A 141 6.30 0.91 11.08
N LEU A 142 5.17 0.85 11.78
CA LEU A 142 5.11 1.01 13.24
C LEU A 142 5.10 -0.33 14.00
N GLY A 143 4.89 -1.45 13.31
CA GLY A 143 4.79 -2.78 13.90
C GLY A 143 3.60 -2.93 14.86
N VAL A 144 2.50 -2.24 14.60
CA VAL A 144 1.28 -2.29 15.42
C VAL A 144 0.09 -2.74 14.58
N LYS A 145 -0.94 -3.31 15.21
CA LYS A 145 -2.19 -3.68 14.55
C LYS A 145 -3.21 -2.54 14.63
N LEU A 146 -3.58 -1.99 13.49
CA LEU A 146 -4.59 -0.94 13.27
C LEU A 146 -5.82 -1.47 12.55
N LEU A 147 -5.69 -2.56 11.79
CA LEU A 147 -6.76 -3.23 11.07
C LEU A 147 -7.16 -4.51 11.80
N VAL A 148 -8.45 -4.70 12.00
CA VAL A 148 -9.05 -5.93 12.54
C VAL A 148 -9.81 -6.60 11.41
N PRO A 149 -9.64 -7.93 11.18
CA PRO A 149 -10.53 -8.63 10.25
C PRO A 149 -11.95 -8.54 10.79
N ALA A 150 -12.92 -8.07 10.00
CA ALA A 150 -14.34 -8.22 10.33
C ALA A 150 -14.68 -9.71 10.22
N ILE A 151 -14.36 -10.43 11.28
CA ILE A 151 -15.02 -11.68 11.62
C ILE A 151 -16.32 -11.26 12.28
N ASP A 152 -17.45 -11.68 11.69
CA ASP A 152 -18.72 -11.70 12.40
C ASP A 152 -18.48 -12.41 13.74
N GLU A 153 -18.93 -11.78 14.82
CA GLU A 153 -18.62 -12.15 16.20
C GLU A 153 -18.72 -13.66 16.43
N GLU A 154 -17.59 -14.31 16.73
CA GLU A 154 -17.51 -15.37 17.72
C GLU A 154 -16.05 -15.77 17.97
N ILE A 155 -15.74 -15.99 19.25
CA ILE A 155 -14.50 -16.51 19.86
C ILE A 155 -13.59 -15.43 20.49
N PHE A 156 -13.79 -15.30 21.80
CA PHE A 156 -12.98 -14.65 22.81
C PHE A 156 -11.56 -15.24 22.98
N SER A 157 -10.71 -14.45 23.70
CA SER A 157 -9.45 -14.78 24.42
C SER A 157 -8.17 -14.87 23.57
N ASP A 158 -7.00 -14.34 23.96
CA ASP A 158 -6.37 -14.04 25.26
C ASP A 158 -5.20 -13.04 25.02
N SER A 159 -4.55 -12.32 25.94
CA SER A 159 -4.54 -12.25 27.41
C SER A 159 -3.65 -11.05 27.78
N LYS A 160 -4.15 -10.11 28.57
CA LYS A 160 -3.36 -9.06 29.23
C LYS A 160 -3.48 -9.27 30.75
N GLY A 161 -2.46 -9.88 31.35
CA GLY A 161 -2.00 -9.60 32.71
C GLY A 161 -2.90 -9.92 33.93
N VAL A 162 -2.27 -10.67 34.85
CA VAL A 162 -2.29 -10.51 36.33
C VAL A 162 -3.22 -11.42 37.15
N LYS A 163 -2.55 -12.38 37.82
CA LYS A 163 -2.71 -12.94 39.18
C LYS A 163 -4.10 -13.32 39.69
N GLY A 164 -4.24 -14.62 39.93
CA GLY A 164 -5.09 -15.19 40.96
C GLY A 164 -4.68 -16.63 41.19
N VAL A 165 -3.77 -16.86 42.14
CA VAL A 165 -3.44 -18.20 42.64
C VAL A 165 -4.70 -18.73 43.32
N GLY A 166 -5.47 -19.53 42.60
CA GLY A 166 -6.54 -20.33 43.19
C GLY A 166 -5.91 -21.59 43.77
N VAL A 167 -5.51 -21.53 45.05
CA VAL A 167 -5.29 -22.75 45.83
C VAL A 167 -6.65 -23.43 45.93
N THR A 168 -6.85 -24.48 45.16
CA THR A 168 -8.04 -25.32 45.26
C THR A 168 -7.96 -26.14 46.54
N LEU A 169 -9.06 -26.21 47.30
CA LEU A 169 -9.20 -26.94 48.57
C LEU A 169 -8.99 -28.47 48.46
N GLY A 170 -8.46 -28.97 47.34
CA GLY A 170 -8.26 -30.38 47.06
C GLY A 170 -6.88 -30.92 47.41
N GLU A 171 -5.97 -30.11 47.96
CA GLU A 171 -4.62 -30.54 48.34
C GLU A 171 -4.48 -30.67 49.86
N ILE A 172 -5.29 -31.54 50.46
CA ILE A 172 -5.09 -32.05 51.81
C ILE A 172 -5.33 -33.56 51.76
N VAL A 173 -4.46 -34.31 52.43
CA VAL A 173 -4.50 -35.75 52.78
C VAL A 173 -3.69 -36.69 51.88
N ASN A 174 -2.51 -37.07 52.38
CA ASN A 174 -2.26 -38.45 52.80
C ASN A 174 -1.19 -38.49 53.88
N ILE A 175 -1.66 -38.56 55.14
CA ILE A 175 -0.88 -39.02 56.28
C ILE A 175 -0.74 -40.54 56.09
N ARG A 176 0.50 -41.02 56.00
CA ARG A 176 0.86 -42.44 56.13
C ARG A 176 1.27 -42.72 57.58
N GLU A 177 1.30 -44.00 57.93
CA GLU A 177 1.52 -44.66 59.24
C GLU A 177 0.15 -45.11 59.81
N ASP A 178 -0.24 -46.39 59.80
CA ASP A 178 0.50 -47.66 59.97
C ASP A 178 0.34 -48.70 58.84
#